data_AF-R5A6B6-F1
#
_entry.id   AF-R5A6B6-F1
#
_cell.length_a   1.000
_cell.length_b   1.000
_cell.length_c   1.000
_cell.angle_alpha   90.00
_cell.angle_beta   90.00
_cell.angle_gamma   90.00
#
_symmetry.space_group_name_H-M   'P 1'
#
loop_
_entity.id
_entity.type
_entity.pdbx_description
1 polymer ?
#
loop_
_entity_poly.entity_id
_entity_poly.type
_entity_poly.pdbx_seq_one_letter_code
_entity_poly.pdbx_strand_id
1 'polypeptide(L)'
;MNGLLRVLGWVVMVGGAVLYLAVSVVTMNFLSSIPLLISAAILAVILFGLSEALELLWDQQERLERLENKLNALGREEPEQNGPAVCKKCGTQLPPGGTFCPTCHHHNV
;
A
#
# COMPACT_ATOMS: atom_id res chain seq x y z
N MET A 1 3.72 -10.52 10.83
CA MET A 1 3.96 -9.55 11.92
C MET A 1 2.67 -9.15 12.67
N ASN A 2 1.51 -9.14 12.00
CA ASN A 2 0.21 -8.77 12.58
C ASN A 2 -0.21 -9.64 13.78
N GLY A 3 0.08 -10.94 13.73
CA GLY A 3 -0.14 -11.84 14.87
C GLY A 3 0.66 -11.45 16.13
N LEU A 4 1.86 -10.89 15.96
CA LEU A 4 2.71 -10.50 17.09
C LEU A 4 2.18 -9.25 17.80
N LEU A 5 1.76 -8.23 17.05
CA LEU A 5 1.14 -7.02 17.61
C LEU A 5 -0.19 -7.33 18.31
N ARG A 6 -0.99 -8.23 17.73
CA ARG A 6 -2.26 -8.65 18.31
C ARG A 6 -2.04 -9.44 19.62
N VAL A 7 -1.03 -10.32 19.65
CA VAL A 7 -0.60 -11.00 20.89
C VAL A 7 -0.07 -10.00 21.92
N LEU A 8 0.72 -9.00 21.51
CA LEU A 8 1.18 -7.92 22.38
C LEU A 8 0.01 -7.13 22.99
N GLY A 9 -1.03 -6.82 22.21
CA GLY A 9 -2.25 -6.19 22.71
C GLY A 9 -2.94 -7.01 23.79
N TRP A 10 -3.08 -8.33 23.57
CA TRP A 10 -3.61 -9.26 24.58
C TRP A 10 -2.73 -9.34 25.83
N VAL A 11 -1.41 -9.38 25.66
CA VAL A 11 -0.46 -9.41 26.78
C VAL A 11 -0.56 -8.14 27.62
N VAL A 12 -0.73 -6.97 27.00
CA VAL A 12 -0.90 -5.70 27.73
C VAL A 12 -2.25 -5.65 28.45
N MET A 13 -3.33 -6.11 27.82
CA MET A 13 -4.66 -6.18 28.43
C MET A 13 -4.69 -7.14 29.63
N VAL A 14 -4.28 -8.39 29.42
CA VAL A 14 -4.30 -9.44 30.46
C VAL A 14 -3.27 -9.12 31.55
N GLY A 15 -2.07 -8.71 31.15
CA GLY A 15 -1.02 -8.28 32.08
C GLY A 15 -1.46 -7.10 32.93
N GLY A 16 -2.06 -6.07 32.34
CA GLY A 16 -2.57 -4.91 33.06
C GLY A 16 -3.69 -5.26 34.05
N ALA A 17 -4.61 -6.14 33.67
CA ALA A 17 -5.68 -6.62 34.55
C ALA A 17 -5.13 -7.44 35.74
N VAL A 18 -4.19 -8.35 35.49
CA VAL A 18 -3.55 -9.16 36.53
C VAL A 18 -2.75 -8.27 37.49
N LEU A 19 -2.03 -7.29 36.97
CA LEU A 19 -1.22 -6.36 37.74
C LEU A 19 -2.10 -5.41 38.58
N TYR A 20 -3.23 -4.94 38.03
CA TYR A 20 -4.24 -4.20 38.78
C TYR A 20 -4.79 -5.00 39.95
N LEU A 21 -5.17 -6.27 39.74
CA LEU A 21 -5.68 -7.13 40.81
C LEU A 21 -4.61 -7.39 41.88
N ALA A 22 -3.37 -7.68 41.48
CA ALA A 22 -2.27 -7.89 42.42
C ALA A 22 -2.01 -6.64 43.29
N VAL A 23 -1.93 -5.46 42.67
CA VAL A 23 -1.72 -4.20 43.40
C VAL A 23 -2.89 -3.93 44.34
N SER A 24 -4.14 -4.08 43.88
CA SER A 24 -5.33 -3.78 44.67
C SER A 24 -5.48 -4.69 45.90
N VAL A 25 -5.06 -5.96 45.80
CA VAL A 25 -5.04 -6.89 46.94
C VAL A 25 -3.97 -6.49 47.96
N VAL A 26 -2.79 -6.04 47.51
CA VAL A 26 -1.68 -5.64 48.39
C VAL A 26 -1.98 -4.34 49.13
N THR A 27 -2.53 -3.33 48.46
CA THR A 27 -2.83 -2.03 49.09
C THR A 27 -4.17 -1.98 49.83
N MET A 28 -4.99 -3.04 49.78
CA MET A 28 -6.36 -3.08 50.30
C MET A 28 -7.25 -1.91 49.84
N ASN A 29 -6.88 -1.25 48.74
CA ASN A 29 -7.52 0.00 48.32
C ASN A 29 -7.73 0.03 46.80
N PHE A 30 -8.92 -0.41 46.38
CA PHE A 30 -9.30 -0.59 44.98
C PHE A 30 -9.47 0.72 44.21
N LEU A 31 -9.84 1.82 44.88
CA LEU A 31 -10.09 3.11 44.22
C LEU A 31 -8.80 3.77 43.71
N SER A 32 -7.70 3.64 44.45
CA SER A 32 -6.43 4.28 44.09
C SER A 32 -5.75 3.62 42.89
N SER A 33 -6.04 2.35 42.62
CA SER A 33 -5.43 1.57 41.54
C SER A 33 -6.22 1.65 40.22
N ILE A 34 -7.45 2.19 40.22
CA ILE A 34 -8.28 2.43 39.02
C ILE A 34 -7.52 3.15 37.89
N PRO A 35 -6.77 4.26 38.13
CA PRO A 35 -6.05 4.93 37.05
C PRO A 35 -5.02 4.04 36.33
N LEU A 36 -4.48 3.02 37.00
CA LEU A 36 -3.53 2.07 36.42
C LEU A 36 -4.23 1.10 35.45
N LEU A 37 -5.47 0.68 35.78
CA LEU A 37 -6.29 -0.12 34.88
C LEU A 37 -6.69 0.71 33.65
N ILE A 38 -7.11 1.97 33.86
CA ILE A 38 -7.48 2.88 32.77
C ILE A 38 -6.29 3.11 31.83
N SER A 39 -5.10 3.39 32.36
CA SER A 39 -3.91 3.59 31.51
C SER A 39 -3.53 2.34 30.72
N ALA A 40 -3.62 1.15 31.34
CA ALA A 40 -3.39 -0.12 30.65
C ALA A 40 -4.44 -0.38 29.55
N ALA A 41 -5.71 -0.06 29.80
CA ALA A 41 -6.78 -0.21 28.82
C ALA A 41 -6.58 0.75 27.64
N ILE A 42 -6.21 2.01 27.90
CA ILE A 42 -5.90 2.99 26.84
C ILE A 42 -4.72 2.52 25.99
N LEU A 43 -3.64 2.05 26.61
CA LEU A 43 -2.49 1.50 25.89
C LEU A 43 -2.87 0.30 25.02
N ALA A 44 -3.71 -0.60 25.53
CA ALA A 44 -4.20 -1.73 24.75
C ALA A 44 -5.03 -1.29 23.54
N VAL A 45 -5.93 -0.31 23.71
CA VAL A 45 -6.72 0.27 22.61
C VAL A 45 -5.82 0.92 21.56
N ILE A 46 -4.81 1.70 22.00
CA ILE A 46 -3.86 2.34 21.10
C ILE A 46 -3.06 1.29 20.30
N LEU A 47 -2.56 0.25 20.97
CA LEU A 47 -1.84 -0.84 20.31
C LEU A 47 -2.71 -1.60 19.30
N PHE A 48 -3.97 -1.83 19.65
CA PHE A 48 -4.91 -2.48 18.75
C PHE A 48 -5.24 -1.60 17.54
N GLY A 49 -5.51 -0.31 17.76
CA GLY A 49 -5.72 0.66 16.68
C GLY A 49 -4.50 0.84 15.78
N LEU A 50 -3.30 0.86 16.36
CA LEU A 50 -2.04 0.88 15.60
C LEU A 50 -1.86 -0.38 14.75
N SER A 51 -2.31 -1.54 15.24
CA SER A 51 -2.21 -2.79 14.48
C SER A 51 -3.05 -2.75 13.21
N GLU A 52 -4.28 -2.20 13.27
CA GLU A 52 -5.12 -2.02 12.09
C GLU A 52 -4.57 -0.93 11.15
N ALA A 53 -4.06 0.18 11.70
CA ALA A 53 -3.46 1.25 10.91
C ALA A 53 -2.22 0.77 10.12
N LEU A 54 -1.37 -0.06 10.75
CA LEU A 54 -0.23 -0.68 10.08
C LEU A 54 -0.68 -1.60 8.94
N GLU A 55 -1.72 -2.41 9.15
CA GLU A 55 -2.24 -3.32 8.11
C GLU A 55 -2.75 -2.57 6.88
N LEU A 56 -3.42 -1.43 7.10
CA LEU A 56 -3.84 -0.54 6.01
C LEU A 56 -2.65 0.01 5.22
N LEU A 57 -1.55 0.37 5.88
CA LEU A 57 -0.35 0.90 5.21
C LEU A 57 0.35 -0.16 4.35
N TRP A 58 0.44 -1.40 4.83
CA TRP A 58 0.99 -2.51 4.05
C TRP A 58 0.15 -2.78 2.78
N ASP A 59 -1.18 -2.71 2.88
CA ASP A 59 -2.07 -2.86 1.71
C ASP A 59 -1.87 -1.74 0.68
N GLN A 60 -1.65 -0.49 1.13
CA GLN A 60 -1.34 0.62 0.22
C GLN A 60 -0.05 0.39 -0.55
N GLN A 61 0.97 -0.16 0.11
CA GLN A 61 2.25 -0.43 -0.51
C GLN A 61 2.12 -1.46 -1.64
N GLU A 62 1.38 -2.55 -1.40
CA GLU A 62 1.18 -3.60 -2.40
C GLU A 62 0.34 -3.11 -3.59
N ARG A 63 -0.63 -2.23 -3.36
CA ARG A 63 -1.39 -1.58 -4.44
C ARG A 63 -0.49 -0.72 -5.31
N LEU A 64 0.43 0.04 -4.71
CA LEU A 64 1.36 0.89 -5.44
C LEU A 64 2.25 0.04 -6.36
N GLU A 65 2.80 -1.07 -5.85
CA GLU A 65 3.60 -2.01 -6.64
C GLU A 65 2.81 -2.65 -7.78
N ARG A 66 1.53 -3.01 -7.56
CA ARG A 66 0.65 -3.50 -8.64
C ARG A 66 0.39 -2.43 -9.70
N LEU A 67 0.23 -1.17 -9.32
CA LEU A 67 0.05 -0.08 -10.28
C LEU A 67 1.32 0.15 -11.08
N GLU A 68 2.49 0.16 -10.43
CA GLU A 68 3.77 0.30 -11.10
C GLU A 68 4.02 -0.86 -12.09
N ASN A 69 3.69 -2.10 -11.70
CA ASN A 69 3.77 -3.25 -12.59
C ASN A 69 2.83 -3.14 -13.80
N LYS A 70 1.60 -2.63 -13.62
CA LYS A 70 0.68 -2.36 -14.73
C LYS A 70 1.18 -1.24 -15.63
N LEU A 71 1.76 -0.19 -15.06
CA LEU A 71 2.35 0.91 -15.82
C LEU A 71 3.55 0.42 -16.64
N ASN A 72 4.42 -0.42 -16.05
CA ASN A 72 5.53 -1.05 -16.75
C ASN A 72 5.07 -2.04 -17.84
N ALA A 73 3.97 -2.77 -17.61
CA ALA A 73 3.36 -3.62 -18.63
C ALA A 73 2.81 -2.79 -19.80
N LEU A 74 2.07 -1.72 -19.51
CA LEU A 74 1.58 -0.78 -20.51
C LEU A 74 2.70 -0.03 -21.23
N GLY A 75 3.82 0.28 -20.56
CA GLY A 75 4.99 0.88 -21.19
C GLY A 75 5.78 -0.10 -22.08
N ARG A 76 5.63 -1.42 -21.85
CA ARG A 76 6.11 -2.46 -22.77
C ARG A 76 5.13 -2.76 -23.90
N GLU A 77 3.85 -2.56 -23.65
CA GLU A 77 2.76 -2.61 -24.63
C GLU A 77 2.48 -1.25 -25.25
N GLU A 78 3.30 -0.22 -25.01
CA GLU A 78 3.35 0.93 -25.90
C GLU A 78 3.70 0.28 -27.23
N PRO A 79 2.76 0.17 -28.18
CA PRO A 79 3.14 -0.32 -29.47
C PRO A 79 4.26 0.63 -29.85
N GLU A 80 5.39 0.05 -30.21
CA GLU A 80 6.28 0.64 -31.17
C GLU A 80 5.36 1.01 -32.36
N GLN A 81 4.68 2.16 -32.27
CA GLN A 81 4.01 2.77 -33.37
C GLN A 81 5.20 3.14 -34.21
N ASN A 82 5.49 2.22 -35.13
CA ASN A 82 6.43 2.31 -36.22
C ASN A 82 6.93 3.75 -36.31
N GLY A 83 8.15 3.98 -35.82
CA GLY A 83 8.78 5.29 -35.90
C GLY A 83 8.52 5.87 -37.29
N PRO A 84 8.26 7.18 -37.40
CA PRO A 84 7.61 7.81 -38.55
C PRO A 84 8.16 7.25 -39.86
N ALA A 85 7.38 6.39 -40.51
CA ALA A 85 7.85 5.68 -41.69
C ALA A 85 8.14 6.73 -42.77
N VAL A 86 9.38 6.87 -43.22
CA VAL A 86 9.73 7.88 -44.21
C VAL A 86 9.41 7.37 -45.61
N CYS A 87 8.84 8.22 -46.46
CA CYS A 87 8.60 7.86 -47.85
C CYS A 87 9.92 7.63 -48.59
N LYS A 88 10.13 6.44 -49.19
CA LYS A 88 11.32 6.14 -50.00
C LYS A 88 11.51 7.08 -51.20
N LYS A 89 10.43 7.74 -51.66
CA LYS A 89 10.43 8.54 -52.89
C LYS A 89 10.60 10.05 -52.66
N CYS A 90 10.01 10.60 -51.61
CA CYS A 90 10.01 12.05 -51.35
C CYS A 90 10.55 12.45 -49.97
N GLY A 91 10.89 11.48 -49.12
CA GLY A 91 11.47 11.76 -47.80
C GLY A 91 10.49 12.33 -46.78
N THR A 92 9.18 12.40 -47.08
CA THR A 92 8.19 12.90 -46.11
C THR A 92 7.86 11.86 -45.05
N GLN A 93 7.61 12.30 -43.82
CA GLN A 93 7.19 11.43 -42.72
C GLN A 93 5.76 10.94 -42.95
N LEU A 94 5.54 9.63 -42.99
CA LEU A 94 4.20 9.05 -43.06
C LEU A 94 3.62 8.91 -41.65
N PRO A 95 2.30 9.11 -41.50
CA PRO A 95 1.60 8.77 -40.28
C PRO A 95 1.68 7.27 -40.00
N PRO A 96 1.69 6.86 -38.72
CA PRO A 96 1.85 5.46 -38.32
C PRO A 96 0.75 4.59 -38.93
N GLY A 97 1.13 3.57 -39.71
CA GLY A 97 0.21 2.63 -40.37
C GLY A 97 -0.34 3.07 -41.74
N GLY A 98 0.09 4.21 -42.28
CA GLY A 98 -0.28 4.63 -43.64
C GLY A 98 0.56 3.92 -44.72
N THR A 99 -0.08 3.23 -45.66
CA THR A 99 0.60 2.58 -46.81
C THR A 99 0.84 3.54 -47.99
N PHE A 100 0.18 4.68 -48.01
CA PHE A 100 0.27 5.69 -49.07
C PHE A 100 0.84 7.01 -48.54
N CYS A 101 1.76 7.61 -49.30
CA CYS A 101 2.31 8.92 -48.98
C CYS A 101 1.32 10.04 -49.39
N PRO A 102 0.90 10.94 -48.48
CA PRO A 102 -0.03 12.03 -48.80
C PRO A 102 0.57 13.09 -49.75
N THR A 103 1.89 13.17 -49.85
CA THR A 103 2.59 14.16 -50.67
C THR A 103 2.79 13.70 -52.11
N CYS A 104 3.19 12.45 -52.32
CA CYS A 104 3.54 11.94 -53.65
C CYS A 104 2.62 10.82 -54.15
N HIS A 105 1.60 10.45 -53.36
CA HIS A 105 0.64 9.37 -53.65
C HIS A 105 1.31 8.03 -53.97
N HIS A 106 2.58 7.85 -53.60
CA HIS A 106 3.31 6.62 -53.80
C HIS A 106 2.93 5.61 -52.72
N HIS A 107 2.71 4.37 -53.13
CA HIS A 107 2.50 3.23 -52.25
C HIS A 107 3.85 2.79 -51.68
N ASN A 108 4.06 2.97 -50.38
CA ASN A 108 5.33 2.76 -49.69
C ASN A 108 5.36 1.37 -49.03
N VAL A 109 5.33 0.33 -49.87
CA VAL A 109 5.55 -1.08 -49.46
C VAL A 109 6.99 -1.50 -49.74
#